data_AF-A0A424Z0I3-F1
#
_entry.id   AF-A0A424Z0I3-F1
#
_cell.length_a   1.000
_cell.length_b   1.000
_cell.length_c   1.000
_cell.angle_alpha   90.00
_cell.angle_beta   90.00
_cell.angle_gamma   90.00
#
_symmetry.space_group_name_H-M   'P 1'
#
loop_
_entity.id
_entity.type
_entity.pdbx_description
1 polymer ?
#
loop_
_entity_poly.entity_id
_entity_poly.type
_entity_poly.pdbx_seq_one_letter_code
_entity_poly.pdbx_strand_id
1 'polypeptide(L)'
;MNLNAKQKNSILKFKNFVSFRNKICFYLSLIIIICYYIFILGIGLMPEILGYKLGPSSITLGIIIGIALILLCILSTGIYTFIANYFLDKEQEIIIQNLKNEGLIEALKNGKIDYKEII
;
A
#
# COMPACT_ATOMS: atom_id res chain seq x y z
N MET A 1 1.63 29.07 15.01
CA MET A 1 1.80 29.89 13.78
C MET A 1 0.42 30.16 13.22
N ASN A 2 0.05 31.42 12.97
CA ASN A 2 -1.27 31.73 12.42
C ASN A 2 -1.23 31.42 10.91
N LEU A 3 -1.78 30.28 10.51
CA LEU A 3 -1.78 29.83 9.11
C LEU A 3 -2.82 30.62 8.33
N ASN A 4 -2.47 31.07 7.13
CA ASN A 4 -3.44 31.69 6.24
C ASN A 4 -4.35 30.62 5.60
N ALA A 5 -5.48 31.04 5.01
CA ALA A 5 -6.45 30.14 4.41
C ALA A 5 -5.85 29.26 3.28
N LYS A 6 -4.89 29.79 2.52
CA LYS A 6 -4.20 29.07 1.44
C LYS A 6 -3.31 27.95 1.99
N GLN A 7 -2.53 28.25 3.03
CA GLN A 7 -1.67 27.29 3.73
C GLN A 7 -2.48 26.16 4.37
N LYS A 8 -3.61 26.50 5.02
CA LYS A 8 -4.51 25.48 5.59
C LYS A 8 -5.03 24.53 4.50
N ASN A 9 -5.41 25.05 3.33
CA ASN A 9 -5.88 24.26 2.20
C ASN A 9 -4.78 23.34 1.63
N SER A 10 -3.57 23.85 1.45
CA SER A 10 -2.43 23.06 0.94
C SER A 10 -2.09 21.90 1.88
N ILE A 11 -2.13 22.11 3.20
CA ILE A 11 -1.91 21.04 4.19
C ILE A 11 -3.07 20.03 4.18
N LEU A 12 -4.30 20.48 3.99
CA LEU A 12 -5.47 19.59 3.89
C LEU A 12 -5.40 18.70 2.65
N LYS A 13 -4.95 19.22 1.51
CA LYS A 13 -4.67 18.42 0.31
C LYS A 13 -3.59 17.37 0.56
N PHE A 14 -2.51 17.74 1.25
CA PHE A 14 -1.47 16.80 1.65
C PHE A 14 -2.01 15.69 2.56
N LYS A 15 -2.79 16.04 3.59
CA LYS A 15 -3.45 15.07 4.48
C LYS A 15 -4.34 14.09 3.71
N ASN A 16 -5.14 14.59 2.77
CA ASN A 16 -6.01 13.76 1.94
C ASN A 16 -5.20 12.82 1.04
N PHE A 17 -4.13 13.31 0.41
CA PHE A 17 -3.22 12.51 -0.39
C PHE A 17 -2.57 11.37 0.41
N VAL A 18 -2.02 11.69 1.59
CA VAL A 18 -1.39 10.68 2.48
C VAL A 18 -2.42 9.62 2.91
N SER A 19 -3.63 10.03 3.26
CA SER A 19 -4.72 9.11 3.62
C SER A 19 -5.10 8.19 2.46
N PHE A 20 -5.23 8.73 1.24
CA PHE A 20 -5.54 7.96 0.05
C PHE A 20 -4.45 6.93 -0.27
N ARG A 21 -3.18 7.36 -0.29
CA ARG A 21 -2.03 6.46 -0.50
C ARG A 21 -2.00 5.34 0.54
N ASN A 22 -2.18 5.67 1.82
CA ASN A 22 -2.15 4.69 2.89
C ASN A 22 -3.28 3.66 2.77
N LYS A 23 -4.49 4.05 2.35
CA LYS A 23 -5.59 3.11 2.11
C LYS A 23 -5.23 2.10 1.03
N ILE A 24 -4.66 2.55 -0.10
CA ILE A 24 -4.23 1.66 -1.18
C ILE A 24 -3.20 0.64 -0.66
N CYS A 25 -2.14 1.12 -0.01
CA CYS A 25 -1.10 0.24 0.54
C CYS A 25 -1.68 -0.74 1.55
N PHE A 26 -2.60 -0.29 2.41
CA PHE A 26 -3.24 -1.13 3.41
C PHE A 26 -4.06 -2.25 2.78
N TYR A 27 -4.90 -1.96 1.78
CA TYR A 27 -5.70 -2.98 1.12
C TYR A 27 -4.84 -4.02 0.38
N LEU A 28 -3.83 -3.58 -0.37
CA LEU A 28 -2.92 -4.51 -1.07
C LEU A 28 -2.14 -5.39 -0.10
N SER A 29 -1.65 -4.81 0.99
CA SER A 29 -0.95 -5.55 2.05
C SER A 29 -1.89 -6.55 2.74
N LEU A 30 -3.12 -6.14 3.06
CA LEU A 30 -4.11 -6.98 3.71
C LEU A 30 -4.46 -8.21 2.87
N ILE A 31 -4.60 -8.04 1.55
CA ILE A 31 -4.87 -9.16 0.62
C ILE A 31 -3.73 -10.19 0.67
N ILE A 32 -2.48 -9.73 0.58
CA ILE A 32 -1.31 -10.62 0.61
C ILE A 32 -1.23 -11.35 1.96
N ILE A 33 -1.42 -10.61 3.06
CA ILE A 33 -1.40 -11.17 4.42
C ILE A 33 -2.45 -12.28 4.56
N ILE A 34 -3.69 -12.02 4.15
CA ILE A 34 -4.78 -13.00 4.26
C ILE A 34 -4.44 -14.25 3.44
N CYS A 35 -4.06 -14.10 2.17
CA CYS A 35 -3.74 -15.25 1.32
C CYS A 35 -2.54 -16.05 1.85
N TYR A 36 -1.50 -15.37 2.32
CA TYR A 36 -0.31 -16.00 2.87
C TYR A 36 -0.60 -16.80 4.15
N TYR A 37 -1.34 -16.22 5.10
CA TYR A 37 -1.68 -16.93 6.34
C TYR A 37 -2.64 -18.09 6.10
N ILE A 38 -3.61 -17.96 5.19
CA ILE A 38 -4.45 -19.08 4.78
C ILE A 38 -3.59 -20.22 4.23
N PHE A 39 -2.61 -19.91 3.39
CA PHE A 39 -1.71 -20.91 2.82
C PHE A 39 -0.83 -21.58 3.89
N ILE A 40 -0.21 -20.81 4.79
CA ILE A 40 0.61 -21.35 5.88
C ILE A 40 -0.22 -22.20 6.85
N LEU A 41 -1.41 -21.75 7.23
CA LEU A 41 -2.31 -22.52 8.07
C LEU A 41 -2.72 -23.83 7.36
N GLY A 42 -2.95 -23.80 6.05
CA GLY A 42 -3.21 -24.99 5.25
C GLY A 42 -2.05 -26.00 5.32
N ILE A 43 -0.80 -25.54 5.22
CA ILE A 43 0.38 -26.40 5.35
C ILE A 43 0.44 -27.05 6.74
N GLY A 44 0.16 -26.30 7.80
CA GLY A 44 0.30 -26.77 9.19
C GLY A 44 -0.86 -27.64 9.67
N LEU A 45 -2.10 -27.31 9.31
CA LEU A 45 -3.30 -27.96 9.84
C LEU A 45 -3.83 -29.07 8.92
N MET A 46 -3.62 -28.97 7.61
CA MET A 46 -4.22 -29.87 6.62
C MET A 46 -3.19 -30.32 5.56
N PRO A 47 -2.04 -30.90 5.97
CA PRO A 47 -0.99 -31.31 5.04
C PRO A 47 -1.45 -32.38 4.04
N GLU A 48 -2.43 -33.21 4.38
CA GLU A 48 -2.98 -34.23 3.49
C GLU A 48 -3.67 -33.61 2.25
N ILE A 49 -4.34 -32.46 2.42
CA ILE A 49 -5.01 -31.77 1.31
C ILE A 49 -3.98 -31.14 0.38
N LEU A 50 -3.03 -30.38 0.94
CA LEU A 50 -2.00 -29.72 0.13
C LEU A 50 -1.01 -30.74 -0.46
N GLY A 51 -0.83 -31.89 0.18
CA GLY A 51 0.00 -33.00 -0.29
C GLY A 51 -0.66 -33.85 -1.37
N TYR A 52 -1.95 -33.65 -1.67
CA TYR A 52 -2.67 -34.41 -2.69
C TYR A 52 -1.98 -34.27 -4.05
N LYS A 53 -1.55 -35.40 -4.62
CA LYS A 53 -0.87 -35.45 -5.91
C LYS A 53 -1.87 -35.35 -7.05
N LEU A 54 -1.58 -34.50 -8.02
CA LEU A 54 -2.38 -34.39 -9.23
C LEU A 54 -1.85 -35.37 -10.28
N GLY A 55 -2.53 -36.51 -10.41
CA GLY A 55 -2.22 -37.55 -11.37
C GLY A 55 -0.94 -38.34 -11.01
N PRO A 56 -0.30 -38.99 -12.00
CA PRO A 56 0.90 -39.80 -11.77
C PRO A 56 2.18 -38.97 -11.52
N SER A 57 2.08 -37.64 -11.50
CA SER A 57 3.21 -36.74 -11.32
C SER A 57 3.52 -36.47 -9.83
N SER A 58 4.70 -35.90 -9.57
CA SER A 58 5.10 -35.41 -8.24
C SER A 58 4.48 -34.04 -7.88
N ILE A 59 3.68 -33.45 -8.77
CA ILE A 59 3.02 -32.16 -8.54
C ILE A 59 1.87 -32.34 -7.53
N THR A 60 1.92 -31.57 -6.45
CA THR A 60 0.88 -31.56 -5.42
C THR A 60 -0.01 -30.32 -5.54
N LEU A 61 -1.18 -30.38 -4.92
CA LEU A 61 -2.10 -29.25 -4.84
C LEU A 61 -1.43 -28.02 -4.20
N GLY A 62 -0.60 -28.24 -3.19
CA GLY A 62 0.18 -27.20 -2.51
C GLY A 62 1.15 -26.46 -3.43
N ILE A 63 1.80 -27.17 -4.37
CA ILE A 63 2.67 -26.55 -5.38
C ILE A 63 1.87 -25.61 -6.28
N ILE A 64 0.69 -26.05 -6.74
CA ILE A 64 -0.17 -25.25 -7.62
C ILE A 64 -0.67 -23.99 -6.89
N ILE A 65 -1.14 -24.15 -5.64
CA ILE A 65 -1.59 -23.03 -4.82
C ILE A 65 -0.43 -22.06 -4.52
N GLY A 66 0.77 -22.58 -4.22
CA GLY A 66 1.96 -21.77 -3.99
C GLY A 66 2.35 -20.94 -5.22
N ILE A 67 2.30 -21.54 -6.43
CA ILE A 67 2.53 -20.81 -7.68
C ILE A 67 1.46 -19.72 -7.89
N ALA A 68 0.19 -20.04 -7.62
CA ALA A 68 -0.88 -19.05 -7.69
C ALA A 68 -0.66 -17.87 -6.72
N LEU A 69 -0.16 -18.14 -5.50
CA LEU A 69 0.22 -17.11 -4.53
C LEU A 69 1.38 -16.23 -5.05
N ILE A 70 2.39 -16.82 -5.68
CA ILE A 70 3.50 -16.06 -6.28
C ILE A 70 2.98 -15.14 -7.39
N LEU A 71 2.11 -15.66 -8.27
CA LEU A 71 1.48 -14.87 -9.33
C LEU A 71 0.64 -13.71 -8.76
N LEU A 72 -0.10 -13.96 -7.67
CA LEU A 72 -0.83 -12.92 -6.95
C LEU A 72 0.11 -11.82 -6.44
N CYS A 73 1.25 -12.17 -5.85
CA CYS A 73 2.24 -11.21 -5.37
C CYS A 73 2.82 -10.36 -6.50
N ILE A 74 3.16 -10.98 -7.63
CA ILE A 74 3.67 -10.28 -8.82
C ILE A 74 2.60 -9.31 -9.34
N LEU A 75 1.36 -9.78 -9.48
CA LEU A 75 0.25 -8.95 -9.95
C LEU A 75 -0.04 -7.79 -9.01
N SER A 76 -0.08 -8.02 -7.71
CA SER A 76 -0.28 -6.97 -6.69
C SER A 76 0.81 -5.92 -6.75
N THR A 77 2.08 -6.35 -6.89
CA THR A 77 3.22 -5.44 -7.08
C THR A 77 3.07 -4.62 -8.35
N GLY A 78 2.72 -5.27 -9.47
CA GLY A 78 2.47 -4.60 -10.75
C GLY A 78 1.37 -3.54 -10.64
N ILE A 79 0.21 -3.91 -10.09
CA ILE A 79 -0.92 -2.99 -9.85
C ILE A 79 -0.48 -1.80 -8.99
N TYR A 80 0.23 -2.05 -7.88
CA TYR A 80 0.72 -0.98 -7.03
C TYR A 80 1.65 -0.03 -7.77
N THR A 81 2.66 -0.56 -8.48
CA THR A 81 3.61 0.27 -9.22
C THR A 81 2.96 1.07 -10.34
N PHE A 82 1.96 0.51 -11.03
CA PHE A 82 1.21 1.24 -12.04
C PHE A 82 0.46 2.43 -11.44
N ILE A 83 -0.25 2.22 -10.32
CA ILE A 83 -0.98 3.28 -9.61
C ILE A 83 -0.01 4.33 -9.06
N ALA A 84 1.12 3.89 -8.51
CA ALA A 84 2.14 4.77 -7.96
C ALA A 84 2.73 5.68 -9.04
N ASN A 85 3.23 5.09 -10.13
CA ASN A 85 3.91 5.79 -11.19
C ASN A 85 2.97 6.75 -11.96
N TYR A 86 1.72 6.34 -12.19
CA TYR A 86 0.81 7.12 -13.03
C TYR A 86 0.04 8.21 -12.27
N PHE A 87 -0.35 7.93 -11.03
CA PHE A 87 -1.23 8.80 -10.26
C PHE A 87 -0.53 9.41 -9.04
N LEU A 88 0.04 8.57 -8.17
CA LEU A 88 0.55 9.05 -6.88
C LEU A 88 1.78 9.95 -7.03
N ASP A 89 2.73 9.61 -7.90
CA ASP A 89 3.96 10.37 -8.06
C ASP A 89 3.70 11.77 -8.61
N LYS A 90 2.81 11.88 -9.61
CA LYS A 90 2.39 13.16 -10.18
C LYS A 90 1.70 14.05 -9.14
N GLU A 91 0.74 13.50 -8.40
CA GLU A 91 0.03 14.25 -7.35
C GLU A 91 0.98 14.64 -6.20
N GLN A 92 1.91 13.75 -5.84
CA GLN A 92 2.91 14.02 -4.80
C GLN A 92 3.80 15.20 -5.18
N GLU A 93 4.27 15.26 -6.43
CA GLU A 93 5.11 16.35 -6.91
C GLU A 93 4.40 17.70 -6.81
N ILE A 94 3.15 17.77 -7.27
CA ILE A 94 2.33 18.99 -7.22
C ILE A 94 2.12 19.45 -5.78
N ILE A 95 1.79 18.53 -4.86
CA ILE A 95 1.55 18.86 -3.46
C ILE A 95 2.83 19.36 -2.79
N ILE A 96 3.97 18.69 -3.02
CA ILE A 96 5.27 19.09 -2.45
C ILE A 96 5.70 20.46 -2.97
N GLN A 97 5.52 20.74 -4.26
CA GLN A 97 5.79 22.06 -4.84
C GLN A 97 4.95 23.16 -4.20
N ASN A 98 3.64 22.93 -4.01
CA ASN A 98 2.75 23.89 -3.36
C ASN A 98 3.18 24.17 -1.91
N LEU A 99 3.50 23.13 -1.14
CA LEU A 99 3.99 23.28 0.23
C LEU A 99 5.34 24.01 0.30
N LYS A 100 6.22 23.79 -0.68
CA LYS A 100 7.52 24.49 -0.78
C LYS A 100 7.33 25.98 -1.06
N ASN A 101 6.48 26.31 -2.03
CA ASN A 101 6.17 27.70 -2.40
C ASN A 101 5.54 28.50 -1.25
N GLU A 102 4.88 27.82 -0.31
CA GLU A 102 4.25 28.42 0.86
C GLU A 102 5.14 28.42 2.12
N GLY A 103 6.39 27.93 2.01
CA GLY A 103 7.35 27.88 3.13
C GLY A 103 6.96 26.89 4.24
N LEU A 104 6.07 25.93 3.95
CA LEU A 104 5.50 25.03 4.95
C LEU A 104 6.36 23.78 5.21
N ILE A 105 7.24 23.41 4.28
CA ILE A 105 8.04 22.17 4.36
C ILE A 105 8.89 22.11 5.63
N GLU A 106 9.58 23.19 5.99
CA GLU A 106 10.42 23.21 7.20
C GLU A 106 9.59 23.15 8.48
N ALA A 107 8.43 23.82 8.50
CA ALA A 107 7.55 23.80 9.65
C ALA A 107 6.93 22.40 9.87
N LEU A 108 6.57 21.70 8.79
CA LEU A 108 6.09 20.31 8.84
C LEU A 108 7.21 19.33 9.23
N LYS A 109 8.42 19.47 8.69
CA LYS A 109 9.57 18.60 9.01
C LYS A 109 10.02 18.72 10.47
N ASN A 110 10.02 19.93 11.00
CA ASN A 110 10.46 20.21 12.37
C ASN A 110 9.35 19.97 13.41
N GLY A 111 8.19 19.45 13.01
CA GLY A 111 7.06 19.20 13.90
C GLY A 111 6.41 20.46 14.48
N LYS A 112 6.71 21.65 13.93
CA LYS A 112 6.08 22.91 14.36
C LYS A 112 4.62 23.00 13.93
N ILE A 113 4.23 22.22 12.92
CA ILE A 113 2.87 22.06 12.42
C ILE A 113 2.65 20.55 12.22
N ASP A 114 1.63 19.99 12.87
CA ASP A 114 1.15 18.64 12.54
C ASP A 114 0.01 18.73 11.52
N TYR A 115 0.21 18.12 10.36
CA TYR A 115 -0.82 18.04 9.32
C TYR A 115 -2.04 17.23 9.76
N LYS A 116 -1.93 16.36 10.77
CA LYS A 116 -3.05 15.56 11.29
C LYS A 116 -4.01 16.40 12.12
N GLU A 117 -3.49 17.36 12.88
CA GLU A 117 -4.25 18.22 13.80
C GLU A 117 -5.00 19.35 13.10
N ILE A 118 -4.73 19.59 11.82
CA ILE A 118 -5.42 20.63 11.05
C ILE A 118 -6.84 20.14 10.72
N ILE A 119 -7.79 20.69 11.49
CA ILE A 119 -9.25 20.68 11.30
C ILE A 119 -9.73 22.12 11.49
#